data_AF-A0A379W0K2-F1
#
_entry.id   AF-A0A379W0K2-F1
#
_cell.length_a   1.000
_cell.length_b   1.000
_cell.length_c   1.000
_cell.angle_alpha   90.00
_cell.angle_beta   90.00
_cell.angle_gamma   90.00
#
_symmetry.space_group_name_H-M   'P 1'
#
loop_
_entity.id
_entity.type
_entity.pdbx_description
1 polymer ?
#
loop_
_entity_poly.entity_id
_entity_poly.type
_entity_poly.pdbx_seq_one_letter_code
_entity_poly.pdbx_strand_id
1 'polypeptide(L)'
;MGRRAKFDDSAHDRLILSDASGLSRFKTRHILMALSDQMAWQGELAITQSIKVLQGQPVPENISPPVLILTHNNADSARVRRSLSPPGFRPVYLYQYTSEAKK
;
A
#
# COMPACT_ATOMS: atom_id res chain seq x y z
N MET A 1 24.33 24.55 -2.96
CA MET A 1 24.93 23.21 -3.14
C MET A 1 23.93 22.15 -2.70
N GLY A 2 23.06 21.68 -3.60
CA GLY A 2 22.11 20.60 -3.31
C GLY A 2 22.73 19.27 -3.70
N ARG A 3 22.94 18.36 -2.73
CA ARG A 3 23.32 16.98 -3.01
C ARG A 3 22.10 16.28 -3.62
N ARG A 4 22.06 16.16 -4.94
CA ARG A 4 21.21 15.17 -5.62
C ARG A 4 21.71 13.78 -5.19
N ALA A 5 20.86 13.02 -4.51
CA ALA A 5 21.12 11.62 -4.26
C ALA A 5 21.31 10.93 -5.62
N LYS A 6 22.51 10.41 -5.87
CA LYS A 6 22.76 9.54 -7.02
C LYS A 6 22.09 8.21 -6.70
N PHE A 7 21.04 7.87 -7.43
CA PHE A 7 20.53 6.51 -7.46
C PHE A 7 21.56 5.65 -8.19
N ASP A 8 22.02 4.61 -7.49
CA ASP A 8 22.92 3.59 -8.01
C ASP A 8 22.13 2.62 -8.89
N ASP A 9 22.51 2.51 -10.16
CA ASP A 9 21.87 1.70 -11.20
C ASP A 9 22.15 0.19 -11.03
N SER A 10 22.85 -0.21 -9.97
CA SER A 10 23.08 -1.60 -9.55
C SER A 10 21.83 -2.29 -8.96
N ALA A 11 20.76 -1.53 -8.65
CA ALA A 11 19.57 -2.02 -7.93
C ALA A 11 18.54 -2.74 -8.82
N HIS A 12 18.96 -3.57 -9.77
CA HIS A 12 18.04 -4.23 -10.71
C HIS A 12 17.13 -5.31 -10.10
N ASP A 13 17.33 -5.74 -8.85
CA ASP A 13 16.67 -6.96 -8.35
C ASP A 13 15.65 -6.81 -7.21
N ARG A 14 15.49 -5.63 -6.60
CA ARG A 14 14.61 -5.47 -5.44
C ARG A 14 13.89 -4.13 -5.46
N LEU A 15 12.59 -4.16 -5.80
CA LEU A 15 11.72 -2.99 -5.75
C LEU A 15 10.68 -3.16 -4.64
N ILE A 16 10.31 -2.08 -3.96
CA ILE A 16 9.11 -2.10 -3.11
C ILE A 16 7.91 -1.95 -4.05
N LEU A 17 6.95 -2.86 -3.99
CA LEU A 17 5.72 -2.75 -4.78
C LEU A 17 4.80 -1.73 -4.11
N SER A 18 4.96 -0.47 -4.50
CA SER A 18 4.18 0.65 -3.97
C SER A 18 3.12 1.19 -4.94
N ASP A 19 3.22 0.87 -6.22
CA ASP A 19 2.32 1.42 -7.24
C ASP A 19 2.08 0.47 -8.44
N ALA A 20 1.20 0.90 -9.33
CA ALA A 20 0.86 0.17 -10.55
C ALA A 20 2.03 0.08 -11.55
N SER A 21 2.94 1.06 -11.55
CA SER A 21 4.10 1.06 -12.44
C SER A 21 5.10 -0.05 -12.05
N GLY A 22 5.33 -0.23 -10.76
CA GLY A 22 6.08 -1.34 -10.18
C GLY A 22 5.44 -2.70 -10.50
N LEU A 23 4.10 -2.80 -10.45
CA LEU A 23 3.39 -4.05 -10.81
C LEU A 23 3.57 -4.41 -12.27
N SER A 24 3.50 -3.43 -13.17
CA SER A 24 3.67 -3.65 -14.60
C SER A 24 5.08 -4.21 -14.90
N ARG A 25 6.12 -3.54 -14.39
CA ARG A 25 7.52 -3.98 -14.55
C ARG A 25 7.79 -5.36 -13.97
N PHE A 26 7.17 -5.65 -12.83
CA PHE A 26 7.20 -6.97 -12.21
C PHE A 26 6.51 -8.03 -13.08
N LYS A 27 5.33 -7.76 -13.65
CA LYS A 27 4.67 -8.70 -14.57
C LYS A 27 5.48 -8.96 -15.84
N THR A 28 6.19 -7.96 -16.36
CA THR A 28 7.03 -8.07 -17.56
C THR A 28 8.41 -8.67 -17.31
N ARG A 29 8.67 -9.25 -16.12
CA ARG A 29 9.95 -9.86 -15.74
C ARG A 29 11.17 -8.93 -15.71
N HIS A 30 10.93 -7.62 -15.57
CA HIS A 30 12.00 -6.63 -15.34
C HIS A 30 12.37 -6.46 -13.87
N ILE A 31 11.61 -7.08 -12.94
CA ILE A 31 11.87 -7.06 -11.49
C ILE A 31 11.75 -8.50 -10.99
N LEU A 32 12.84 -9.06 -10.44
CA LEU A 32 12.87 -10.44 -9.95
C LEU A 32 11.95 -10.69 -8.76
N MET A 33 11.95 -9.73 -7.82
CA MET A 33 11.24 -9.79 -6.55
C MET A 33 10.78 -8.40 -6.13
N ALA A 34 9.61 -8.35 -5.49
CA ALA A 34 9.13 -7.14 -4.83
C ALA A 34 8.72 -7.39 -3.38
N LEU A 35 9.05 -6.45 -2.51
CA LEU A 35 8.56 -6.43 -1.13
C LEU A 35 7.33 -5.53 -1.06
N SER A 36 6.28 -5.98 -0.40
CA SER A 36 5.10 -5.17 -0.16
C SER A 36 4.77 -5.10 1.32
N ASP A 37 4.46 -3.89 1.76
CA ASP A 37 3.93 -3.58 3.08
C ASP A 37 2.40 -3.74 3.16
N GLN A 38 1.74 -4.12 2.04
CA GLN A 38 0.30 -4.33 1.96
C GLN A 38 -0.52 -3.07 2.31
N MET A 39 -0.21 -1.93 1.69
CA MET A 39 -0.86 -0.62 1.96
C MET A 39 -2.41 -0.62 1.88
N ALA A 40 -3.03 -1.42 1.01
CA ALA A 40 -4.49 -1.50 0.96
C ALA A 40 -5.04 -2.14 2.24
N TRP A 41 -4.41 -3.23 2.70
CA TRP A 41 -4.77 -3.86 3.97
C TRP A 41 -4.46 -2.97 5.17
N GLN A 42 -3.37 -2.18 5.13
CA GLN A 42 -3.11 -1.17 6.16
C GLN A 42 -4.27 -0.17 6.28
N GLY A 43 -4.82 0.29 5.16
CA GLY A 43 -6.01 1.16 5.16
C GLY A 43 -7.23 0.48 5.79
N GLU A 44 -7.49 -0.79 5.46
CA GLU A 44 -8.59 -1.57 6.07
C GLU A 44 -8.41 -1.74 7.58
N LEU A 45 -7.19 -1.98 8.06
CA LEU A 45 -6.88 -2.08 9.49
C LEU A 45 -7.18 -0.77 10.21
N ALA A 46 -6.79 0.38 9.65
CA ALA A 46 -7.05 1.69 10.24
C ALA A 46 -8.56 1.98 10.39
N ILE A 47 -9.35 1.65 9.37
CA ILE A 47 -10.82 1.79 9.42
C ILE A 47 -11.40 0.85 10.49
N THR A 48 -10.96 -0.41 10.49
CA THR A 48 -11.43 -1.42 11.45
C THR A 48 -11.13 -1.02 12.89
N GLN A 49 -9.91 -0.53 13.17
CA GLN A 49 -9.54 -0.02 14.49
C GLN A 49 -10.41 1.17 14.88
N SER A 50 -10.64 2.11 13.97
CA SER A 50 -11.48 3.29 14.23
C SER A 50 -12.90 2.88 14.63
N ILE A 51 -13.51 1.92 13.93
CA ILE A 51 -14.84 1.39 14.27
C ILE A 51 -14.84 0.74 15.65
N LYS A 52 -13.83 -0.08 15.97
CA LYS A 52 -13.73 -0.75 17.27
C LYS A 52 -13.61 0.24 18.42
N VAL A 53 -12.79 1.29 18.26
CA VAL A 53 -12.68 2.38 19.25
C VAL A 53 -14.03 3.04 19.48
N LEU A 54 -14.75 3.38 18.40
CA LEU A 54 -16.09 4.01 18.50
C LEU A 54 -17.12 3.10 19.17
N GLN A 55 -16.97 1.78 19.06
CA GLN A 55 -17.82 0.78 19.71
C GLN A 55 -17.39 0.45 21.15
N GLY A 56 -16.35 1.10 21.68
CA GLY A 56 -15.80 0.80 23.01
C GLY A 56 -15.13 -0.58 23.10
N GLN A 57 -14.75 -1.16 21.96
CA GLN A 57 -14.05 -2.44 21.92
C GLN A 57 -12.54 -2.25 22.12
N PRO A 58 -11.85 -3.23 22.72
CA PRO A 58 -10.40 -3.19 22.83
C PRO A 58 -9.75 -3.23 21.43
N VAL A 59 -8.75 -2.38 21.24
CA VAL A 59 -7.91 -2.36 20.04
C VAL A 59 -6.45 -2.59 20.41
N PRO A 60 -5.69 -3.39 19.64
CA PRO A 60 -4.25 -3.51 19.83
C PRO A 60 -3.55 -2.17 19.57
N GLU A 61 -2.57 -1.82 20.40
CA GLU A 61 -1.80 -0.58 20.25
C GLU A 61 -0.92 -0.57 19.00
N ASN A 62 -0.35 -1.72 18.62
CA ASN A 62 0.52 -1.85 17.46
C ASN A 62 0.09 -3.06 16.62
N ILE A 63 -0.43 -2.77 15.43
CA ILE A 63 -0.79 -3.78 14.44
C ILE A 63 -0.25 -3.37 13.08
N SER A 64 0.42 -4.30 12.42
CA SER A 64 0.87 -4.15 11.05
C SER A 64 0.65 -5.45 10.30
N PRO A 65 0.33 -5.40 8.99
CA PRO A 65 0.34 -6.59 8.18
C PRO A 65 1.78 -7.10 8.04
N PRO A 66 1.98 -8.43 7.92
CA PRO A 66 3.31 -8.98 7.64
C PRO A 66 3.83 -8.47 6.30
N VAL A 67 5.15 -8.26 6.20
CA VAL A 67 5.77 -7.92 4.90
C VAL A 67 5.57 -9.08 3.93
N LEU A 68 5.03 -8.78 2.76
CA LEU A 68 4.73 -9.76 1.71
C LEU A 68 5.83 -9.76 0.65
N ILE A 69 6.43 -10.92 0.42
CA ILE A 69 7.44 -11.11 -0.62
C ILE A 69 6.77 -11.66 -1.89
N LEU A 70 6.82 -10.86 -2.96
CA LEU A 70 6.27 -11.18 -4.26
C LEU A 70 7.38 -11.62 -5.21
N THR A 71 7.18 -12.76 -5.85
CA THR A 71 7.98 -13.30 -6.96
C THR A 71 7.03 -13.72 -8.07
N HIS A 72 7.55 -13.92 -9.28
CA HIS A 72 6.73 -14.36 -10.42
C HIS A 72 5.94 -15.65 -10.15
N ASN A 73 6.39 -16.47 -9.20
CA ASN A 73 5.77 -17.75 -8.86
C ASN A 73 4.63 -17.62 -7.84
N ASN A 74 4.50 -16.47 -7.16
CA ASN A 74 3.57 -16.32 -6.04
C ASN A 74 2.74 -15.03 -6.08
N ALA A 75 2.82 -14.24 -7.15
CA ALA A 75 2.10 -12.99 -7.32
C ALA A 75 0.68 -13.22 -7.88
N ASP A 76 -0.10 -14.00 -7.15
CA ASP A 76 -1.52 -14.18 -7.44
C ASP A 76 -2.32 -12.87 -7.22
N SER A 77 -3.50 -12.81 -7.83
CA SER A 77 -4.34 -11.61 -7.77
C SER A 77 -4.82 -11.27 -6.35
N ALA A 78 -4.97 -12.26 -5.46
CA ALA A 78 -5.44 -12.04 -4.10
C ALA A 78 -4.38 -11.36 -3.23
N ARG A 79 -3.13 -11.78 -3.37
CA ARG A 79 -1.95 -11.20 -2.70
C ARG A 79 -1.69 -9.78 -3.19
N VAL A 80 -1.74 -9.56 -4.50
CA VAL A 80 -1.54 -8.23 -5.08
C VAL A 80 -2.62 -7.25 -4.65
N ARG A 81 -3.89 -7.68 -4.50
CA ARG A 81 -5.00 -6.81 -4.04
C ARG A 81 -4.82 -6.29 -2.61
N ARG A 82 -4.06 -6.97 -1.76
CA ARG A 82 -3.74 -6.47 -0.40
C ARG A 82 -2.76 -5.30 -0.42
N SER A 83 -2.05 -5.15 -1.53
CA SER A 83 -1.03 -4.12 -1.73
C SER A 83 -1.52 -3.01 -2.63
N LEU A 84 -2.11 -3.34 -3.78
CA LEU A 84 -2.45 -2.37 -4.80
C LEU A 84 -3.96 -2.26 -4.97
N SER A 85 -4.42 -1.05 -5.25
CA SER A 85 -5.80 -0.82 -5.65
C SER A 85 -6.11 -1.57 -6.95
N PRO A 86 -7.39 -1.92 -7.18
CA PRO A 86 -7.80 -2.53 -8.43
C PRO A 86 -7.43 -1.66 -9.65
N PRO A 87 -7.11 -2.26 -10.81
CA PRO A 87 -6.87 -1.50 -12.03
C PRO A 87 -8.03 -0.56 -12.35
N GLY A 88 -7.71 0.70 -12.69
CA GLY A 88 -8.72 1.72 -13.00
C GLY A 88 -9.40 2.35 -11.79
N PHE A 89 -9.01 1.97 -10.57
CA PHE A 89 -9.46 2.65 -9.36
C PHE A 89 -9.16 4.15 -9.42
N ARG A 90 -10.15 4.95 -9.04
CA ARG A 90 -10.01 6.40 -8.82
C ARG A 90 -10.28 6.68 -7.35
N PRO A 91 -9.51 7.56 -6.69
CA PRO A 91 -9.77 7.95 -5.32
C PRO A 91 -11.22 8.42 -5.15
N VAL A 92 -11.90 7.89 -4.14
CA VAL A 92 -13.27 8.27 -3.77
C VAL A 92 -13.19 9.07 -2.48
N TYR A 93 -13.74 10.28 -2.51
CA TYR A 93 -13.85 11.14 -1.34
C TYR A 93 -15.32 11.44 -1.10
N LEU A 94 -15.82 11.06 0.08
CA LEU A 94 -17.13 11.47 0.56
C LEU A 94 -16.91 12.57 1.59
N TYR A 95 -17.12 13.81 1.19
CA TYR A 95 -17.04 14.97 2.07
C TYR A 95 -18.45 15.40 2.44
N GLN A 96 -18.81 15.31 3.73
CA GLN A 96 -20.00 15.95 4.25
C GLN A 96 -19.62 17.36 4.70
N TYR A 97 -20.19 18.37 4.05
CA TYR A 97 -20.06 19.75 4.49
C TYR A 97 -20.79 19.90 5.82
N THR A 98 -20.06 20.09 6.91
CA THR A 98 -20.64 20.49 8.20
C THR A 98 -20.42 21.99 8.38
N SER A 99 -21.49 22.71 8.68
CA SER A 99 -21.51 24.18 8.84
C SER A 99 -20.66 24.71 10.00
N GLU A 100 -20.02 23.83 10.78
CA GLU A 100 -19.12 24.18 11.89
C GLU A 100 -17.72 24.60 11.42
N ALA A 101 -17.35 24.34 10.16
CA ALA A 101 -16.06 24.73 9.59
C ALA A 101 -15.93 26.23 9.23
N LYS A 102 -16.75 27.09 9.84
CA LYS A 102 -16.69 28.55 9.68
C LYS A 102 -16.40 29.21 11.03
N LYS A 103 -15.12 29.45 11.31
CA LYS A 103 -14.70 30.40 12.34
C LYS A 103 -13.45 31.13 11.89
#